data_AF-A0ABC8RET4-F1
#
_entry.id   AF-A0ABC8RET4-F1
#
_cell.length_a   1.000
_cell.length_b   1.000
_cell.length_c   1.000
_cell.angle_alpha   90.00
_cell.angle_beta   90.00
_cell.angle_gamma   90.00
#
_symmetry.space_group_name_H-M   'P 1'
#
loop_
_entity.id
_entity.type
_entity.pdbx_description
1 polymer ?
#
loop_
_entity_poly.entity_id
_entity_poly.type
_entity_poly.pdbx_seq_one_letter_code
_entity_poly.pdbx_strand_id
1 'polypeptide(L)'
;MAGTQGPVVFCLHGGGYSGLSFALAASKIKQKARVVAMDLRGHGKSSSESELDLSIETLCGDVLAVVKTMYGDSPPAIVLVGHRFGPFHKLMGNV
;
A
#
# COMPACT_ATOMS: atom_id res chain seq x y z
N MET A 1 -4.32 6.10 -7.83
CA MET A 1 -5.58 5.69 -7.17
C MET A 1 -6.63 5.34 -8.23
N ALA A 2 -7.61 4.50 -7.90
CA ALA A 2 -8.75 4.19 -8.75
C ALA A 2 -10.06 4.08 -7.94
N GLY A 3 -11.21 4.39 -8.55
CA GLY A 3 -12.52 4.38 -7.88
C GLY A 3 -12.78 5.66 -7.05
N THR A 4 -14.04 5.88 -6.68
CA THR A 4 -14.47 7.13 -6.02
C THR A 4 -15.29 6.94 -4.75
N GLN A 5 -15.77 5.73 -4.47
CA GLN A 5 -16.69 5.44 -3.37
C GLN A 5 -16.37 4.13 -2.64
N GLY A 6 -16.93 3.96 -1.44
CA GLY A 6 -16.75 2.76 -0.62
C GLY A 6 -15.45 2.73 0.18
N PRO A 7 -15.11 1.58 0.80
CA PRO A 7 -13.87 1.42 1.57
C PRO A 7 -12.63 1.59 0.67
N VAL A 8 -11.46 1.77 1.28
CA VAL A 8 -10.18 1.82 0.58
C VAL A 8 -9.51 0.45 0.65
N VAL A 9 -9.20 -0.13 -0.49
CA VAL A 9 -8.28 -1.26 -0.61
C VAL A 9 -6.88 -0.69 -0.80
N PHE A 10 -6.04 -0.79 0.23
CA PHE A 10 -4.68 -0.29 0.24
C PHE A 10 -3.72 -1.42 -0.09
N CYS A 11 -3.10 -1.36 -1.27
CA CYS A 11 -2.30 -2.45 -1.83
C CYS A 11 -0.80 -2.20 -1.66
N LEU A 12 -0.10 -3.18 -1.10
CA LEU A 12 1.35 -3.23 -0.91
C LEU A 12 1.97 -4.31 -1.82
N HIS A 13 2.89 -3.92 -2.69
CA HIS A 13 3.50 -4.85 -3.65
C HIS A 13 4.62 -5.70 -3.02
N GLY A 14 5.04 -6.75 -3.73
CA GLY A 14 6.17 -7.60 -3.36
C GLY A 14 7.53 -6.97 -3.69
N GLY A 15 8.62 -7.59 -3.23
CA GLY A 15 9.97 -7.05 -3.47
C GLY A 15 10.31 -7.06 -4.96
N GLY A 16 10.92 -5.97 -5.46
CA GLY A 16 11.24 -5.82 -6.89
C GLY A 16 10.06 -5.46 -7.80
N TYR A 17 8.88 -5.21 -7.22
CA TYR A 17 7.68 -4.77 -7.94
C TYR A 17 7.34 -3.31 -7.63
N SER A 18 6.19 -2.84 -8.12
CA SER A 18 5.64 -1.52 -7.81
C SER A 18 4.12 -1.63 -7.63
N GLY A 19 3.46 -0.52 -7.26
CA GLY A 19 2.01 -0.43 -7.16
C GLY A 19 1.28 -0.82 -8.46
N LEU A 20 1.96 -0.75 -9.62
CA LEU A 20 1.41 -1.18 -10.91
C LEU A 20 1.09 -2.69 -10.96
N SER A 21 1.69 -3.51 -10.09
CA SER A 21 1.31 -4.93 -9.95
C SER A 21 -0.18 -5.12 -9.65
N PHE A 22 -0.85 -4.12 -9.09
CA PHE A 22 -2.29 -4.16 -8.80
C PHE A 22 -3.16 -3.52 -9.88
N ALA A 23 -2.61 -3.02 -11.00
CA ALA A 23 -3.37 -2.25 -11.99
C ALA A 23 -4.58 -3.01 -12.55
N LEU A 24 -4.40 -4.29 -12.89
CA LEU A 24 -5.49 -5.13 -13.40
C LEU A 24 -6.56 -5.39 -12.33
N ALA A 25 -6.15 -5.70 -11.09
CA ALA A 25 -7.08 -5.88 -9.97
C ALA A 25 -7.85 -4.59 -9.68
N ALA A 26 -7.16 -3.45 -9.65
CA ALA A 26 -7.75 -2.13 -9.45
C ALA A 26 -8.82 -1.81 -10.51
N SER A 27 -8.60 -2.21 -11.77
CA SER A 27 -9.57 -2.01 -12.86
C SER A 27 -10.93 -2.67 -12.60
N LYS A 28 -10.95 -3.75 -11.82
CA LYS A 28 -12.16 -4.50 -11.44
C LYS A 28 -12.72 -4.02 -10.10
N ILE A 29 -11.86 -3.83 -9.11
CA ILE A 29 -12.25 -3.45 -7.73
C ILE A 29 -12.85 -2.05 -7.68
N LYS A 30 -12.40 -1.12 -8.55
CA LYS A 30 -12.84 0.28 -8.56
C LYS A 30 -14.35 0.50 -8.68
N GLN A 31 -15.10 -0.52 -9.11
CA GLN A 31 -16.56 -0.48 -9.19
C GLN A 31 -17.24 -0.53 -7.81
N LYS A 32 -16.56 -1.03 -6.78
CA LYS A 32 -17.13 -1.27 -5.45
C LYS A 32 -16.34 -0.62 -4.30
N ALA A 33 -15.08 -0.26 -4.54
CA ALA A 33 -14.19 0.32 -3.55
C ALA A 33 -13.21 1.30 -4.20
N ARG A 34 -12.54 2.11 -3.38
CA ARG A 34 -11.37 2.89 -3.78
C ARG A 34 -10.14 2.02 -3.69
N VAL A 35 -9.21 2.14 -4.62
CA VAL A 35 -7.96 1.39 -4.63
C VAL A 35 -6.79 2.35 -4.59
N VAL A 36 -5.94 2.18 -3.58
CA VAL A 36 -4.67 2.89 -3.42
C VAL A 36 -3.58 1.85 -3.51
N ALA A 37 -2.82 1.83 -4.62
CA ALA A 37 -1.64 1.01 -4.75
C ALA A 37 -0.42 1.90 -4.56
N MET A 38 0.30 1.67 -3.46
CA MET A 38 1.45 2.49 -3.06
C MET A 38 2.74 1.88 -3.64
N ASP A 39 3.64 2.74 -4.11
CA ASP A 39 5.04 2.36 -4.33
C ASP A 39 5.76 2.46 -2.99
N LEU A 40 6.29 1.33 -2.49
CA LEU A 40 7.14 1.32 -1.29
C LEU A 40 8.45 2.07 -1.57
N ARG A 41 9.15 2.52 -0.52
CA ARG A 41 10.48 3.15 -0.66
C ARG A 41 11.41 2.30 -1.52
N GLY A 42 12.28 2.93 -2.32
CA GLY A 42 13.17 2.22 -3.23
C GLY A 42 12.49 1.57 -4.45
N HIS A 43 11.18 1.72 -4.64
CA HIS A 43 10.43 1.05 -5.69
C HIS A 43 9.58 2.03 -6.51
N GLY A 44 9.36 1.68 -7.78
CA GLY A 44 8.52 2.44 -8.69
C GLY A 44 8.97 3.89 -8.82
N LYS A 45 8.10 4.82 -8.39
CA LYS A 45 8.38 6.27 -8.40
C LYS A 45 8.59 6.87 -7.00
N SER A 46 8.57 6.06 -5.95
CA SER A 46 8.84 6.51 -4.59
C SER A 46 10.35 6.56 -4.34
N SER A 47 10.82 7.62 -3.71
CA SER A 47 12.20 7.77 -3.25
C SER A 47 12.25 8.32 -1.83
N SER A 48 13.30 7.98 -1.10
CA SER A 48 13.62 8.47 0.24
C SER A 48 15.14 8.64 0.39
N GLU A 49 15.57 9.32 1.46
CA GLU A 49 17.00 9.49 1.74
C GLU A 49 17.68 8.19 2.21
N SER A 50 16.92 7.22 2.71
CA SER A 50 17.40 5.93 3.23
C SER A 50 16.68 4.76 2.56
N GLU A 51 16.98 4.54 1.27
CA GLU A 51 16.34 3.48 0.47
C GLU A 51 16.70 2.06 0.90
N LEU A 52 17.80 1.90 1.64
CA LEU A 52 18.32 0.60 2.08
C LEU A 52 17.72 0.15 3.42
N ASP A 53 17.11 1.06 4.18
CA ASP A 53 16.40 0.70 5.40
C ASP A 53 15.01 0.14 5.05
N LEU A 54 14.98 -1.17 4.80
CA LEU A 54 13.76 -1.94 4.51
C LEU A 54 13.26 -2.72 5.74
N SER A 55 13.54 -2.22 6.94
CA SER A 55 12.99 -2.78 8.18
C SER A 55 11.45 -2.70 8.21
N ILE A 56 10.82 -3.60 8.96
CA ILE A 56 9.35 -3.63 9.07
C ILE A 56 8.85 -2.31 9.66
N GLU A 57 9.56 -1.80 10.66
CA GLU A 57 9.24 -0.57 11.39
C GLU A 57 9.23 0.62 10.43
N THR A 58 10.27 0.78 9.63
CA THR A 58 10.40 1.87 8.65
C THR A 58 9.32 1.76 7.57
N LEU A 59 9.09 0.57 7.02
CA LEU A 59 8.09 0.37 5.98
C LEU A 59 6.65 0.56 6.50
N CYS A 60 6.35 0.13 7.73
CA CYS A 60 5.08 0.42 8.39
C CYS A 60 4.92 1.92 8.64
N GLY A 61 6.01 2.60 9.05
CA GLY A 61 6.06 4.05 9.20
C GLY A 61 5.70 4.78 7.91
N ASP A 62 6.23 4.35 6.77
CA ASP A 62 5.91 4.92 5.46
C ASP A 62 4.44 4.76 5.11
N VAL A 63 3.89 3.55 5.29
CA VAL A 63 2.48 3.27 5.01
C VAL A 63 1.59 4.18 5.86
N LEU A 64 1.89 4.31 7.16
CA LEU A 64 1.16 5.20 8.07
C LEU A 64 1.29 6.66 7.67
N ALA A 65 2.50 7.11 7.29
CA ALA A 65 2.73 8.48 6.84
C ALA A 65 1.93 8.80 5.58
N VAL A 66 1.87 7.89 4.61
CA VAL A 66 1.07 8.04 3.40
C VAL A 66 -0.43 8.08 3.73
N VAL A 67 -0.94 7.14 4.54
CA VAL A 67 -2.35 7.12 4.95
C VAL A 67 -2.73 8.42 5.66
N LYS A 68 -1.89 8.89 6.59
CA LYS A 68 -2.12 10.15 7.31
C LYS A 68 -2.06 11.36 6.37
N THR A 69 -1.16 11.37 5.40
CA THR A 69 -1.08 12.45 4.39
C THR A 69 -2.33 12.49 3.52
N MET A 70 -2.88 11.33 3.17
CA MET A 70 -4.04 11.23 2.30
C MET A 70 -5.37 11.56 3.00
N TYR A 71 -5.51 11.19 4.27
CA TYR A 71 -6.79 11.21 4.97
C TYR A 71 -6.80 11.94 6.32
N GLY A 72 -5.66 12.46 6.77
CA GLY A 72 -5.52 13.10 8.09
C GLY A 72 -5.84 12.14 9.23
N ASP A 73 -6.52 12.66 10.25
CA ASP A 73 -6.88 11.91 11.46
C ASP A 73 -8.23 11.16 11.35
N SER A 74 -8.89 11.23 10.18
CA SER A 74 -10.19 10.58 9.94
C SER A 74 -10.13 9.70 8.67
N PRO A 75 -9.34 8.60 8.70
CA PRO A 75 -9.27 7.69 7.57
C PRO A 75 -10.60 6.96 7.35
N PRO A 76 -10.98 6.67 6.09
CA PRO A 76 -12.10 5.79 5.82
C PRO A 76 -11.80 4.36 6.28
N ALA A 77 -12.78 3.46 6.20
CA ALA A 77 -12.52 2.03 6.34
C ALA A 77 -11.46 1.57 5.31
N ILE A 78 -10.34 1.02 5.79
CA ILE A 78 -9.22 0.55 4.98
C ILE A 78 -9.09 -0.98 5.13
N VAL A 79 -8.95 -1.66 4.00
CA VAL A 79 -8.56 -3.06 3.91
C VAL A 79 -7.14 -3.11 3.33
N LEU A 80 -6.20 -3.64 4.11
CA LEU A 80 -4.82 -3.81 3.66
C LEU A 80 -4.67 -5.11 2.86
N VAL A 81 -4.06 -5.04 1.68
CA VAL A 81 -3.77 -6.18 0.82
C VAL A 81 -2.29 -6.15 0.46
N GLY A 82 -1.56 -7.23 0.69
CA GLY A 82 -0.15 -7.30 0.33
C GLY A 82 0.18 -8.55 -0.49
N HIS A 83 1.10 -8.41 -1.43
CA HIS A 83 1.60 -9.52 -2.25
C HIS A 83 3.03 -9.88 -1.85
N ARG A 84 3.21 -10.99 -1.11
CA ARG A 84 4.50 -11.68 -0.88
C ARG A 84 5.71 -10.74 -0.71
N PHE A 85 5.61 -9.81 0.23
CA PHE A 85 6.74 -8.98 0.68
C PHE A 85 7.23 -9.54 2.02
N GLY A 86 8.49 -10.00 2.10
CA GLY A 86 9.02 -10.71 3.27
C GLY A 86 8.74 -10.00 4.61
N PRO A 87 9.05 -8.69 4.72
CA PRO A 87 8.73 -7.88 5.89
C PRO A 87 7.22 -7.84 6.26
N PHE A 88 6.31 -7.74 5.29
CA PHE A 88 4.86 -7.70 5.55
C PHE A 88 4.19 -9.08 5.66
N HIS A 89 4.89 -10.15 5.26
CA HIS A 89 4.34 -11.51 5.30
C HIS A 89 3.95 -11.94 6.72
N LYS A 90 4.72 -11.53 7.74
CA LYS A 90 4.41 -11.79 9.15
C LYS A 90 3.21 -10.99 9.67
N LEU A 91 2.95 -9.79 9.13
CA LEU A 91 1.84 -8.92 9.55
C LEU A 91 0.49 -9.39 9.01
N MET A 92 0.46 -10.00 7.82
CA MET A 92 -0.78 -10.45 7.17
C MET A 92 -1.14 -11.91 7.45
N GLY A 93 -0.28 -12.66 8.17
CA GLY A 93 -0.43 -14.10 8.42
C GLY A 93 -1.15 -14.48 9.71
N ASN A 94 -1.69 -13.52 10.47
CA ASN A 94 -2.40 -13.75 11.74
C ASN A 94 -3.89 -13.34 11.69
N VAL A 95 -4.52 -13.45 10.52
CA VAL A 95 -5.98 -13.39 10.34
C VAL A 95 -6.51 -14.71 9.84
#